data_AF-A0A4V6DCS2-F1
#
_entry.id   AF-A0A4V6DCS2-F1
#
_cell.length_a   1.000
_cell.length_b   1.000
_cell.length_c   1.000
_cell.angle_alpha   90.00
_cell.angle_beta   90.00
_cell.angle_gamma   90.00
#
_symmetry.space_group_name_H-M   'P 1'
#
loop_
_entity.id
_entity.type
_entity.pdbx_description
1 polymer ?
#
loop_
_entity_poly.entity_id
_entity_poly.type
_entity_poly.pdbx_seq_one_letter_code
_entity_poly.pdbx_strand_id
1 'polypeptide(L)'
;MELDSIECVSYSDGMEDDDDAAAVTSAQLPRPFLKSASSAGSAAAAAVNVVVVSDRAGGPVPGGTGAGPLVISPATGVHELLECPVCTNSMYPPIHQCQNGHTLCSTCKTRVHNRCPTCRQELGDIRCLALEKVAESLELPCKYYSLGCPEVFPYYSKLKHESQCNFRPYNCPYAGSECSVVGDIPFLVAHLRDDHKVDMHSGCTFNHRYVKSNPREVENATWMLTVFHCFGQYFCLHFEAFQLGMAPVYMAFLRFMGDENDARNYSYSLEVGANGRKMIWEGTPRSIRDSHRKVRDSHDGLIIQRNMALFFSGGDRKELKLRVTGRIWKEQQNPDSGACIPNLFS
;
A
#
# COMPACT_ATOMS: atom_id res chain seq x y z
N MET A 1 31.77 10.66 18.81
CA MET A 1 30.64 11.57 18.99
C MET A 1 29.55 10.76 19.65
N GLU A 2 29.24 11.07 20.91
CA GLU A 2 28.13 10.45 21.61
C GLU A 2 26.84 10.86 20.88
N LEU A 3 26.14 9.87 20.33
CA LEU A 3 24.79 10.08 19.79
C LEU A 3 23.86 10.09 21.00
N ASP A 4 23.44 11.28 21.40
CA ASP A 4 22.43 11.45 22.45
C ASP A 4 21.19 10.60 22.10
N SER A 5 20.80 9.73 23.03
CA SER A 5 19.62 8.89 22.86
C SER A 5 18.36 9.73 23.05
N ILE A 6 17.43 9.65 22.11
CA ILE A 6 16.19 10.42 22.13
C ILE A 6 15.23 9.79 23.15
N GLU A 7 14.76 10.54 24.16
CA GLU A 7 13.70 10.08 25.06
C GLU A 7 12.31 10.54 24.56
N CYS A 8 11.39 9.59 24.38
CA CYS A 8 10.03 9.79 23.91
C CYS A 8 9.03 9.13 24.88
N VAL A 9 7.82 9.68 25.05
CA VAL A 9 6.79 9.12 25.94
C VAL A 9 5.42 9.12 25.25
N SER A 10 4.74 7.98 25.25
CA SER A 10 3.35 7.88 24.79
C SER A 10 2.41 7.47 25.93
N TYR A 11 1.30 8.19 26.04
CA TYR A 11 0.21 7.93 26.97
C TYR A 11 -0.99 7.35 26.20
N SER A 12 -1.73 6.46 26.86
CA SER A 12 -3.00 5.94 26.34
C SER A 12 -4.16 6.56 27.14
N ASP A 13 -4.50 7.82 26.88
CA ASP A 13 -5.75 8.38 27.39
C ASP A 13 -6.87 8.03 26.41
N GLY A 14 -7.93 7.42 26.92
CA GLY A 14 -9.00 6.82 26.13
C GLY A 14 -9.76 7.86 25.30
N MET A 15 -9.86 7.62 23.99
CA MET A 15 -10.92 8.20 23.18
C MET A 15 -12.20 7.43 23.52
N GLU A 16 -13.14 8.11 24.17
CA GLU A 16 -14.52 7.65 24.29
C GLU A 16 -15.15 7.80 22.89
N ASP A 17 -15.33 6.67 22.19
CA ASP A 17 -16.13 6.63 20.97
C ASP A 17 -17.61 6.51 21.37
N ASP A 18 -18.38 7.57 21.10
CA ASP A 18 -19.84 7.54 21.15
C ASP A 18 -20.36 6.57 20.06
N ASP A 19 -20.91 5.44 20.51
CA ASP A 19 -21.65 4.48 19.69
C ASP A 19 -22.95 5.10 19.15
N ASP A 20 -23.12 5.10 17.83
CA ASP A 20 -24.45 5.02 17.23
C ASP A 20 -24.45 4.13 15.97
N ALA A 21 -25.45 3.26 15.91
CA ALA A 21 -25.42 1.96 15.27
C ALA A 21 -25.71 1.94 13.75
N ALA A 22 -25.17 0.93 13.05
CA ALA A 22 -25.91 0.19 12.02
C ALA A 22 -25.24 -1.17 11.70
N ALA A 23 -25.91 -2.25 12.12
CA ALA A 23 -25.60 -3.62 11.71
C ALA A 23 -25.85 -3.80 10.20
N VAL A 24 -24.83 -4.22 9.45
CA VAL A 24 -24.99 -4.76 8.10
C VAL A 24 -24.32 -6.12 8.04
N THR A 25 -25.12 -7.11 7.68
CA THR A 25 -24.78 -8.53 7.60
C THR A 25 -23.74 -8.79 6.51
N SER A 26 -22.70 -9.56 6.88
CA SER A 26 -21.61 -9.95 5.98
C SER A 26 -22.10 -10.97 4.96
N ALA A 27 -22.22 -10.55 3.70
CA ALA A 27 -22.42 -11.44 2.56
C ALA A 27 -21.06 -11.96 2.07
N GLN A 28 -20.95 -13.29 1.99
CA GLN A 28 -19.76 -14.04 1.59
C GLN A 28 -19.32 -13.68 0.16
N LEU A 29 -18.06 -13.28 0.02
CA LEU A 29 -17.33 -13.23 -1.25
C LEU A 29 -17.22 -14.64 -1.87
N PRO A 30 -17.58 -14.86 -3.16
CA PRO A 30 -17.31 -16.12 -3.80
C PRO A 30 -15.83 -16.24 -4.21
N ARG A 31 -15.18 -17.31 -3.76
CA ARG A 31 -13.88 -17.79 -4.24
C ARG A 31 -13.97 -18.15 -5.73
N PRO A 32 -12.98 -17.79 -6.57
CA PRO A 32 -12.92 -18.32 -7.92
C PRO A 32 -12.46 -19.79 -7.90
N PHE A 33 -13.30 -20.67 -8.41
CA PHE A 33 -12.97 -22.06 -8.71
C PHE A 33 -12.01 -22.12 -9.91
N LEU A 34 -10.76 -22.53 -9.66
CA LEU A 34 -9.87 -23.07 -10.68
C LEU A 34 -10.42 -24.43 -11.12
N LYS A 35 -10.90 -24.54 -12.35
CA LYS A 35 -11.05 -25.82 -13.05
C LYS A 35 -9.94 -25.93 -14.10
N SER A 36 -9.10 -26.94 -13.93
CA SER A 36 -8.19 -27.46 -14.94
C SER A 36 -8.95 -28.20 -16.03
N ALA A 37 -8.73 -27.84 -17.29
CA ALA A 37 -8.86 -28.79 -18.41
C ALA A 37 -8.01 -28.34 -19.60
N SER A 38 -7.15 -29.25 -20.01
CA SER A 38 -6.35 -29.28 -21.23
C SER A 38 -7.22 -29.44 -22.49
N SER A 39 -6.87 -28.76 -23.58
CA SER A 39 -6.57 -29.39 -24.89
C SER A 39 -6.19 -28.31 -25.91
N ALA A 40 -5.14 -28.61 -26.67
CA ALA A 40 -4.64 -27.81 -27.76
C ALA A 40 -5.59 -27.88 -28.97
N GLY A 41 -5.81 -26.74 -29.61
CA GLY A 41 -6.49 -26.63 -30.91
C GLY A 41 -6.14 -25.29 -31.53
N SER A 42 -5.20 -25.29 -32.47
CA SER A 42 -4.78 -24.11 -33.24
C SER A 42 -5.96 -23.52 -34.02
N ALA A 43 -6.34 -22.28 -33.71
CA ALA A 43 -7.21 -21.47 -34.56
C ALA A 43 -6.43 -20.21 -34.97
N ALA A 44 -6.21 -20.06 -36.27
CA ALA A 44 -5.57 -18.90 -36.85
C ALA A 44 -6.36 -17.62 -36.50
N ALA A 45 -5.71 -16.68 -35.83
CA ALA A 45 -6.27 -15.37 -35.55
C ALA A 45 -6.37 -14.57 -36.86
N ALA A 46 -7.59 -14.36 -37.35
CA ALA A 46 -7.83 -13.37 -38.39
C ALA A 46 -7.66 -11.98 -37.77
N ALA A 47 -6.62 -11.26 -38.19
CA ALA A 47 -6.43 -9.86 -37.84
C ALA A 47 -7.54 -9.04 -38.50
N VAL A 48 -8.47 -8.51 -37.69
CA VAL A 48 -9.42 -7.50 -38.14
C VAL A 48 -8.70 -6.15 -38.03
N ASN A 49 -8.19 -5.66 -39.17
CA ASN A 49 -7.69 -4.28 -39.26
C ASN A 49 -8.89 -3.33 -39.22
N VAL A 50 -9.12 -2.70 -38.06
CA VAL A 50 -10.06 -1.59 -37.95
C VAL A 50 -9.35 -0.34 -38.50
N VAL A 51 -9.65 0.01 -39.75
CA VAL A 51 -9.24 1.30 -40.33
C VAL A 51 -10.21 2.36 -39.82
N VAL A 52 -9.76 3.17 -38.85
CA VAL A 52 -10.51 4.36 -38.41
C VAL A 52 -10.32 5.44 -39.48
N VAL A 53 -11.35 5.64 -40.32
CA VAL A 53 -11.39 6.79 -41.23
C VAL A 53 -11.74 8.02 -40.40
N SER A 54 -10.77 8.91 -40.19
CA SER A 54 -11.01 10.20 -39.53
C SER A 54 -11.47 11.19 -40.59
N ASP A 55 -12.78 11.43 -40.69
CA ASP A 55 -13.34 12.50 -41.50
C ASP A 55 -12.97 13.86 -40.87
N ARG A 56 -11.94 14.52 -41.41
CA ARG A 56 -11.69 15.94 -41.15
C ARG A 56 -12.34 16.75 -42.26
N ALA A 57 -13.53 17.28 -42.00
CA ALA A 57 -14.12 18.35 -42.78
C ALA A 57 -13.18 19.58 -42.77
N GLY A 58 -12.62 19.90 -43.94
CA GLY A 58 -11.70 21.02 -44.13
C GLY A 58 -12.44 22.35 -44.27
N GLY A 59 -12.03 23.34 -43.46
CA GLY A 59 -12.17 24.76 -43.74
C GLY A 59 -10.77 25.39 -43.86
N PRO A 60 -10.51 26.33 -44.79
CA PRO A 60 -9.15 26.82 -45.05
C PRO A 60 -8.87 28.12 -44.27
N VAL A 61 -7.74 28.20 -43.57
CA VAL A 61 -7.08 29.47 -43.20
C VAL A 61 -5.55 29.26 -43.15
N PRO A 62 -4.70 30.22 -43.59
CA PRO A 62 -3.34 29.94 -44.04
C PRO A 62 -2.22 30.31 -43.04
N GLY A 63 -1.08 29.63 -43.20
CA GLY A 63 0.27 30.21 -43.13
C GLY A 63 0.94 30.38 -41.76
N GLY A 64 1.98 29.57 -41.48
CA GLY A 64 2.93 29.83 -40.40
C GLY A 64 3.88 28.67 -40.12
N THR A 65 5.09 28.75 -40.65
CA THR A 65 6.22 27.82 -40.55
C THR A 65 6.86 27.78 -39.15
N GLY A 66 7.07 26.58 -38.60
CA GLY A 66 7.91 26.34 -37.42
C GLY A 66 7.95 24.86 -37.05
N ALA A 67 8.92 24.11 -37.61
CA ALA A 67 9.10 22.69 -37.34
C ALA A 67 9.92 22.47 -36.06
N GLY A 68 9.23 22.13 -34.96
CA GLY A 68 9.82 21.40 -33.83
C GLY A 68 9.43 19.91 -33.93
N PRO A 69 10.17 18.97 -33.32
CA PRO A 69 9.83 17.55 -33.39
C PRO A 69 8.48 17.34 -32.69
N LEU A 70 7.45 16.99 -33.46
CA LEU A 70 6.19 16.50 -32.93
C LEU A 70 6.49 15.17 -32.23
N VAL A 71 6.38 15.15 -30.90
CA VAL A 71 6.30 13.91 -30.14
C VAL A 71 4.95 13.28 -30.51
N ILE A 72 4.97 12.42 -31.52
CA ILE A 72 3.82 11.60 -31.87
C ILE A 72 3.79 10.48 -30.84
N SER A 73 2.94 10.61 -29.81
CA SER A 73 2.56 9.48 -28.96
C SER A 73 1.92 8.42 -29.87
N PRO A 74 2.52 7.23 -30.03
CA PRO A 74 1.85 6.15 -30.72
C PRO A 74 0.76 5.62 -29.77
N ALA A 75 -0.50 5.70 -30.23
CA ALA A 75 -1.71 5.14 -29.63
C ALA A 75 -2.60 6.06 -28.76
N THR A 76 -3.06 7.20 -29.28
CA THR A 76 -3.96 8.09 -28.52
C THR A 76 -5.45 7.71 -28.62
N GLY A 77 -5.99 7.35 -29.79
CA GLY A 77 -7.46 7.22 -29.92
C GLY A 77 -8.10 5.97 -29.27
N VAL A 78 -7.46 4.80 -29.34
CA VAL A 78 -8.09 3.55 -28.89
C VAL A 78 -7.96 3.34 -27.37
N HIS A 79 -6.90 3.89 -26.76
CA HIS A 79 -6.68 3.78 -25.31
C HIS A 79 -7.70 4.60 -24.53
N GLU A 80 -8.08 5.77 -25.05
CA GLU A 80 -9.12 6.63 -24.49
C GLU A 80 -10.49 5.93 -24.43
N LEU A 81 -10.80 5.05 -25.40
CA LEU A 81 -12.04 4.27 -25.39
C LEU A 81 -12.12 3.28 -24.21
N LEU A 82 -10.96 2.89 -23.66
CA LEU A 82 -10.87 2.03 -22.48
C LEU A 82 -10.84 2.81 -21.18
N GLU A 83 -10.84 4.14 -21.20
CA GLU A 83 -10.87 4.94 -19.99
C GLU A 83 -12.31 5.07 -19.47
N CYS A 84 -12.52 4.79 -18.18
CA CYS A 84 -13.84 4.97 -17.58
C CYS A 84 -14.13 6.47 -17.39
N PRO A 85 -15.24 7.01 -17.93
CA PRO A 85 -15.57 8.44 -17.83
C PRO A 85 -15.87 8.94 -16.41
N VAL A 86 -15.93 8.05 -15.41
CA VAL A 86 -16.25 8.41 -14.01
C VAL A 86 -15.04 8.31 -13.09
N CYS A 87 -14.15 7.33 -13.29
CA CYS A 87 -12.98 7.16 -12.44
C CYS A 87 -11.64 7.34 -13.16
N THR A 88 -11.67 7.65 -14.46
CA THR A 88 -10.50 7.89 -15.32
C THR A 88 -9.46 6.75 -15.31
N ASN A 89 -9.84 5.57 -14.81
CA ASN A 89 -9.02 4.38 -14.82
C ASN A 89 -9.36 3.54 -16.06
N SER A 90 -8.40 2.75 -16.53
CA SER A 90 -8.65 1.73 -17.55
C SER A 90 -9.74 0.76 -17.08
N MET A 91 -10.73 0.53 -17.95
CA MET A 91 -11.81 -0.42 -17.73
C MET A 91 -11.30 -1.84 -17.95
N TYR A 92 -11.78 -2.78 -17.13
CA TYR A 92 -11.50 -4.22 -17.20
C TYR A 92 -12.80 -5.01 -17.27
N PRO A 93 -12.82 -6.22 -17.86
CA PRO A 93 -14.01 -7.06 -17.91
C PRO A 93 -14.56 -7.34 -16.49
N PRO A 94 -15.88 -7.29 -16.29
CA PRO A 94 -16.91 -6.95 -17.28
C PRO A 94 -16.98 -5.43 -17.53
N ILE A 95 -16.82 -5.03 -18.79
CA ILE A 95 -17.04 -3.64 -19.22
C ILE A 95 -18.52 -3.49 -19.53
N HIS A 96 -19.22 -2.62 -18.79
CA HIS A 96 -20.65 -2.44 -18.95
C HIS A 96 -20.96 -1.37 -19.99
N GLN A 97 -22.07 -1.53 -20.71
CA GLN A 97 -22.51 -0.63 -21.77
C GLN A 97 -23.99 -0.31 -21.62
N CYS A 98 -24.40 0.95 -21.75
CA CYS A 98 -25.82 1.30 -21.84
C CYS A 98 -26.39 1.01 -23.24
N GLN A 99 -27.71 1.03 -23.41
CA GLN A 99 -28.35 0.81 -24.72
C GLN A 99 -27.89 1.80 -25.82
N ASN A 100 -27.43 3.00 -25.44
CA ASN A 100 -26.90 4.00 -26.37
C ASN A 100 -25.39 3.87 -26.63
N GLY A 101 -24.73 2.83 -26.12
CA GLY A 101 -23.34 2.52 -26.44
C GLY A 101 -22.27 3.05 -25.47
N HIS A 102 -22.59 3.94 -24.52
CA HIS A 102 -21.63 4.44 -23.53
C HIS A 102 -21.18 3.36 -22.55
N THR A 103 -19.88 3.34 -22.24
CA THR A 103 -19.22 2.29 -21.45
C THR A 103 -18.79 2.74 -20.05
N LEU A 104 -18.75 1.81 -19.09
CA LEU A 104 -18.33 2.01 -17.70
C LEU A 104 -17.66 0.75 -17.13
N CYS A 105 -16.74 0.93 -16.17
CA CYS A 105 -16.26 -0.19 -15.36
C CYS A 105 -17.30 -0.64 -14.32
N SER A 106 -17.17 -1.87 -13.83
CA SER A 106 -18.10 -2.47 -12.84
C SER A 106 -18.21 -1.65 -11.56
N THR A 107 -17.09 -1.16 -11.02
CA THR A 107 -17.09 -0.31 -9.81
C THR A 107 -17.91 0.96 -10.00
N CYS A 108 -17.78 1.61 -11.16
CA CYS A 108 -18.48 2.85 -11.43
C CYS A 108 -19.97 2.61 -11.70
N LYS A 109 -20.37 1.50 -12.33
CA LYS A 109 -21.79 1.12 -12.51
C LYS A 109 -22.54 1.11 -11.18
N THR A 110 -21.95 0.52 -10.14
CA THR A 110 -22.53 0.50 -8.79
C THR A 110 -22.60 1.91 -8.20
N ARG A 111 -21.52 2.70 -8.30
CA ARG A 111 -21.45 4.07 -7.76
C ARG A 111 -22.46 5.03 -8.38
N VAL A 112 -22.80 4.85 -9.66
CA VAL A 112 -23.81 5.66 -10.37
C VAL A 112 -25.22 5.05 -10.31
N HIS A 113 -25.46 4.07 -9.42
CA HIS A 113 -26.76 3.45 -9.18
C HIS A 113 -27.43 2.94 -10.47
N ASN A 114 -26.66 2.23 -11.31
CA ASN A 114 -27.13 1.64 -12.56
C ASN A 114 -27.68 2.65 -13.60
N ARG A 115 -27.33 3.93 -13.50
CA ARG A 115 -27.67 4.97 -14.48
C ARG A 115 -26.45 5.47 -15.24
N CYS A 116 -26.54 5.54 -16.56
CA CYS A 116 -25.46 6.04 -17.40
C CYS A 116 -25.19 7.53 -17.08
N PRO A 117 -23.95 7.92 -16.72
CA PRO A 117 -23.63 9.31 -16.41
C PRO A 117 -23.74 10.22 -17.64
N THR A 118 -23.59 9.68 -18.85
CA THR A 118 -23.61 10.44 -20.10
C THR A 118 -25.03 10.70 -20.62
N CYS A 119 -25.84 9.64 -20.79
CA CYS A 119 -27.19 9.77 -21.38
C CYS A 119 -28.34 9.57 -20.39
N ARG A 120 -28.06 9.33 -19.09
CA ARG A 120 -29.03 9.14 -18.00
C ARG A 120 -29.97 7.93 -18.12
N GLN A 121 -29.79 7.10 -19.16
CA GLN A 121 -30.51 5.84 -19.35
C GLN A 121 -30.02 4.75 -18.41
N GLU A 122 -30.83 3.71 -18.22
CA GLU A 122 -30.46 2.55 -17.41
C GLU A 122 -29.31 1.76 -18.07
N LEU A 123 -28.32 1.35 -17.28
CA LEU A 123 -27.15 0.58 -17.77
C LEU A 123 -27.46 -0.91 -17.95
N GLY A 124 -28.55 -1.43 -17.37
CA GLY A 124 -28.93 -2.84 -17.44
C GLY A 124 -27.79 -3.78 -17.06
N ASP A 125 -27.78 -4.99 -17.59
CA ASP A 125 -26.64 -5.92 -17.48
C ASP A 125 -26.01 -6.23 -18.85
N ILE A 126 -25.82 -5.19 -19.65
CA ILE A 126 -25.22 -5.31 -20.99
C ILE A 126 -23.71 -5.13 -20.87
N ARG A 127 -22.94 -6.06 -21.45
CA ARG A 127 -21.48 -6.03 -21.52
C ARG A 127 -21.01 -5.63 -22.92
N CYS A 128 -19.98 -4.79 -22.98
CA CYS A 128 -19.31 -4.41 -24.22
C CYS A 128 -18.26 -5.46 -24.61
N LEU A 129 -18.70 -6.65 -25.03
CA LEU A 129 -17.79 -7.74 -25.42
C LEU A 129 -16.82 -7.34 -26.55
N ALA A 130 -17.26 -6.45 -27.45
CA ALA A 130 -16.42 -5.91 -28.50
C ALA A 130 -15.23 -5.12 -27.94
N LEU A 131 -15.48 -4.21 -26.99
CA LEU A 131 -14.42 -3.42 -26.35
C LEU A 131 -13.52 -4.29 -25.48
N GLU A 132 -14.09 -5.27 -24.77
CA GLU A 132 -13.30 -6.29 -24.05
C GLU A 132 -12.35 -7.02 -25.01
N LYS A 133 -12.83 -7.42 -26.20
CA LYS A 133 -12.01 -8.13 -27.20
C LYS A 133 -10.92 -7.26 -27.81
N VAL A 134 -11.23 -5.99 -28.10
CA VAL A 134 -10.24 -5.01 -28.58
C VAL A 134 -9.17 -4.78 -27.53
N ALA A 135 -9.55 -4.72 -26.25
CA ALA A 135 -8.61 -4.50 -25.16
C ALA A 135 -7.52 -5.59 -25.08
N GLU A 136 -7.86 -6.85 -25.39
CA GLU A 136 -6.91 -7.97 -25.32
C GLU A 136 -5.70 -7.81 -26.24
N SER A 137 -5.83 -7.07 -27.35
CA SER A 137 -4.74 -6.82 -28.30
C SER A 137 -3.94 -5.54 -28.00
N LEU A 138 -4.24 -4.84 -26.91
CA LEU A 138 -3.58 -3.58 -26.59
C LEU A 138 -2.52 -3.73 -25.50
N GLU A 139 -1.49 -2.91 -25.63
CA GLU A 139 -0.50 -2.68 -24.59
C GLU A 139 -0.76 -1.31 -23.96
N LEU A 140 -1.04 -1.26 -22.67
CA LEU A 140 -1.41 -0.05 -21.97
C LEU A 140 -0.26 0.45 -21.10
N PRO A 141 0.02 1.77 -21.04
CA PRO A 141 0.94 2.30 -20.05
C PRO A 141 0.41 2.07 -18.64
N CYS A 142 1.33 1.92 -17.68
CA CYS A 142 1.00 1.87 -16.26
C CYS A 142 0.21 3.13 -15.85
N LYS A 143 -0.82 3.01 -15.00
CA LYS A 143 -1.56 4.19 -14.52
C LYS A 143 -0.71 5.19 -13.73
N TYR A 144 0.45 4.76 -13.22
CA TYR A 144 1.42 5.62 -12.54
C TYR A 144 2.47 6.19 -13.51
N TYR A 145 2.22 6.17 -14.82
CA TYR A 145 3.11 6.76 -15.82
C TYR A 145 3.40 8.24 -15.54
N SER A 146 2.37 9.00 -15.15
CA SER A 146 2.52 10.41 -14.74
C SER A 146 3.37 10.60 -13.48
N LEU A 147 3.56 9.55 -12.67
CA LEU A 147 4.41 9.55 -11.48
C LEU A 147 5.82 9.02 -11.77
N GLY A 148 6.12 8.69 -13.03
CA GLY A 148 7.47 8.30 -13.47
C GLY A 148 7.64 6.84 -13.86
N CYS A 149 6.59 6.01 -13.84
CA CYS A 149 6.68 4.63 -14.33
C CYS A 149 6.72 4.58 -15.87
N PRO A 150 7.84 4.23 -16.51
CA PRO A 150 7.92 4.26 -17.98
C PRO A 150 7.32 3.00 -18.65
N GLU A 151 6.88 2.04 -17.84
CA GLU A 151 6.56 0.69 -18.29
C GLU A 151 5.19 0.60 -18.97
N VAL A 152 5.13 -0.20 -20.03
CA VAL A 152 3.93 -0.51 -20.81
C VAL A 152 3.72 -2.02 -20.77
N PHE A 153 2.47 -2.45 -20.57
CA PHE A 153 2.16 -3.87 -20.39
C PHE A 153 0.98 -4.31 -21.25
N PRO A 154 0.94 -5.59 -21.68
CA PRO A 154 -0.28 -6.19 -22.21
C PRO A 154 -1.45 -5.99 -21.25
N TYR A 155 -2.64 -5.76 -21.80
CA TYR A 155 -3.86 -5.39 -21.05
C TYR A 155 -4.07 -6.16 -19.74
N TYR A 156 -4.07 -7.49 -19.79
CA TYR A 156 -4.30 -8.34 -18.62
C TYR A 156 -3.13 -8.36 -17.62
N SER A 157 -1.90 -8.14 -18.08
CA SER A 157 -0.70 -8.14 -17.24
C SER A 157 -0.50 -6.82 -16.50
N LYS A 158 -1.06 -5.71 -17.01
CA LYS A 158 -0.96 -4.37 -16.42
C LYS A 158 -1.43 -4.32 -14.96
N LEU A 159 -2.58 -4.91 -14.62
CA LEU A 159 -3.10 -4.88 -13.24
C LEU A 159 -2.16 -5.53 -12.23
N LYS A 160 -1.51 -6.64 -12.63
CA LYS A 160 -0.53 -7.32 -11.80
C LYS A 160 0.63 -6.39 -11.48
N HIS A 161 1.19 -5.73 -12.51
CA HIS A 161 2.24 -4.74 -12.32
C HIS A 161 1.79 -3.59 -11.42
N GLU A 162 0.64 -2.96 -11.69
CA GLU A 162 0.16 -1.80 -10.93
C GLU A 162 -0.04 -2.09 -9.43
N SER A 163 -0.33 -3.33 -9.07
CA SER A 163 -0.43 -3.73 -7.65
C SER A 163 0.93 -3.67 -6.92
N GLN A 164 2.03 -3.79 -7.66
CA GLN A 164 3.41 -3.90 -7.16
C GLN A 164 4.35 -2.83 -7.73
N CYS A 165 3.82 -1.82 -8.44
CA CYS A 165 4.61 -0.78 -9.06
C CYS A 165 5.29 0.10 -8.00
N ASN A 166 6.60 0.35 -8.13
CA ASN A 166 7.34 1.19 -7.18
C ASN A 166 6.86 2.65 -7.20
N PHE A 167 6.35 3.13 -8.34
CA PHE A 167 5.77 4.47 -8.48
C PHE A 167 4.34 4.58 -7.96
N ARG A 168 3.77 3.47 -7.46
CA ARG A 168 2.48 3.49 -6.78
C ARG A 168 2.59 4.38 -5.53
N PRO A 169 1.66 5.31 -5.28
CA PRO A 169 1.59 6.05 -4.02
C PRO A 169 1.38 5.13 -2.81
N TYR A 170 1.83 5.57 -1.63
CA TYR A 170 1.67 4.86 -0.37
C TYR A 170 0.37 5.27 0.32
N ASN A 171 -0.23 4.34 1.06
CA ASN A 171 -1.32 4.68 1.98
C ASN A 171 -0.73 5.25 3.27
N CYS A 172 -1.47 6.14 3.95
CA CYS A 172 -1.11 6.63 5.26
C CYS A 172 -0.82 5.46 6.22
N PRO A 173 0.34 5.42 6.90
CA PRO A 173 0.69 4.32 7.80
C PRO A 173 0.08 4.47 9.21
N TYR A 174 -0.71 5.52 9.47
CA TYR A 174 -1.35 5.76 10.76
C TYR A 174 -2.30 4.60 11.12
N ALA A 175 -2.14 4.09 12.33
CA ALA A 175 -2.86 2.89 12.79
C ALA A 175 -3.94 3.21 13.84
N GLY A 176 -4.05 4.47 14.28
CA GLY A 176 -5.04 4.90 15.28
C GLY A 176 -6.44 5.15 14.70
N SER A 177 -6.58 5.26 13.37
CA SER A 177 -7.87 5.41 12.69
C SER A 177 -7.80 4.92 11.24
N GLU A 178 -8.95 4.68 10.62
CA GLU A 178 -9.04 4.30 9.20
C GLU A 178 -8.83 5.55 8.33
N CYS A 179 -7.55 5.90 8.10
CA CYS A 179 -7.16 7.00 7.23
C CYS A 179 -7.02 6.53 5.77
N SER A 180 -7.76 7.16 4.86
CA SER A 180 -7.77 6.85 3.42
C SER A 180 -6.81 7.71 2.59
N VAL A 181 -5.97 8.53 3.24
CA VAL A 181 -5.02 9.42 2.57
C VAL A 181 -3.92 8.61 1.88
N VAL A 182 -3.59 9.02 0.66
CA VAL A 182 -2.62 8.36 -0.22
C VAL A 182 -1.70 9.41 -0.83
N GLY A 183 -0.39 9.13 -0.89
CA GLY A 183 0.57 10.04 -1.49
C GLY A 183 2.01 9.52 -1.49
N ASP A 184 2.95 10.39 -1.85
CA ASP A 184 4.38 10.11 -1.71
C ASP A 184 4.85 10.25 -0.24
N ILE A 185 6.10 9.84 0.03
CA ILE A 185 6.63 9.85 1.40
C ILE A 185 6.68 11.27 2.00
N PRO A 186 7.20 12.32 1.32
CA PRO A 186 7.19 13.67 1.85
C PRO A 186 5.79 14.19 2.20
N PHE A 187 4.80 13.95 1.32
CA PHE A 187 3.41 14.31 1.57
C PHE A 187 2.85 13.58 2.79
N LEU A 188 3.07 12.26 2.89
CA LEU A 188 2.59 11.47 4.04
C LEU A 188 3.25 11.88 5.35
N VAL A 189 4.54 12.24 5.36
CA VAL A 189 5.20 12.75 6.57
C VAL A 189 4.56 14.06 7.03
N ALA A 190 4.26 14.97 6.10
CA ALA A 190 3.55 16.20 6.43
C ALA A 190 2.15 15.90 6.98
N HIS A 191 1.39 15.05 6.30
CA HIS A 191 0.07 14.61 6.73
C HIS A 191 0.07 13.98 8.13
N LEU A 192 1.02 13.08 8.43
CA LEU A 192 1.13 12.45 9.75
C LEU A 192 1.38 13.49 10.86
N ARG A 193 2.22 14.49 10.61
CA ARG A 193 2.51 15.56 11.57
C ARG A 193 1.32 16.52 11.73
N ASP A 194 0.72 16.92 10.61
CA ASP A 194 -0.20 18.05 10.58
C ASP A 194 -1.64 17.62 10.88
N ASP A 195 -2.07 16.44 10.41
CA ASP A 195 -3.43 15.93 10.61
C ASP A 195 -3.50 14.94 11.77
N HIS A 196 -2.55 14.01 11.88
CA HIS A 196 -2.53 12.99 12.93
C HIS A 196 -1.72 13.36 14.16
N LYS A 197 -1.04 14.52 14.16
CA LYS A 197 -0.20 15.01 15.28
C LYS A 197 0.84 13.99 15.75
N VAL A 198 1.35 13.19 14.82
CA VAL A 198 2.35 12.16 15.10
C VAL A 198 3.68 12.80 15.51
N ASP A 199 4.28 12.26 16.57
CA ASP A 199 5.60 12.68 17.04
C ASP A 199 6.68 12.34 16.01
N MET A 200 7.49 13.36 15.68
CA MET A 200 8.56 13.29 14.69
C MET A 200 9.90 13.48 15.40
N HIS A 201 10.78 12.49 15.30
CA HIS A 201 12.10 12.52 15.93
C HIS A 201 13.20 12.36 14.89
N SER A 202 14.38 12.94 15.15
CA SER A 202 15.55 12.80 14.28
C SER A 202 16.65 12.05 15.00
N GLY A 203 17.09 10.93 14.42
CA GLY A 203 18.16 10.10 14.96
C GLY A 203 17.86 8.62 14.82
N CYS A 204 18.91 7.81 15.03
CA CYS A 204 18.90 6.38 14.75
C CYS A 204 18.89 5.54 16.03
N THR A 205 18.87 6.18 17.20
CA THR A 205 18.78 5.55 18.52
C THR A 205 17.73 6.27 19.32
N PHE A 206 16.84 5.51 19.96
CA PHE A 206 15.70 6.07 20.68
C PHE A 206 15.37 5.24 21.91
N ASN A 207 14.73 5.90 22.86
CA ASN A 207 14.20 5.32 24.07
C ASN A 207 12.75 5.76 24.19
N HIS A 208 11.83 4.83 23.93
CA HIS A 208 10.40 5.10 23.92
C HIS A 208 9.75 4.52 25.16
N ARG A 209 9.03 5.34 25.90
CA ARG A 209 8.31 4.94 27.12
C ARG A 209 6.82 4.83 26.84
N TYR A 210 6.29 3.63 27.01
CA TYR A 210 4.86 3.35 26.93
C TYR A 210 4.28 3.30 28.34
N VAL A 211 3.32 4.19 28.62
CA VAL A 211 2.69 4.30 29.94
C VAL A 211 1.19 3.98 29.84
N LYS A 212 0.74 2.93 30.53
CA LYS A 212 -0.69 2.61 30.68
C LYS A 212 -1.10 2.65 32.15
N SER A 213 -2.08 3.49 32.46
CA SER A 213 -2.64 3.65 33.82
C SER A 213 -3.32 2.37 34.31
N ASN A 214 -4.18 1.75 33.49
CA ASN A 214 -4.80 0.46 33.80
C ASN A 214 -4.23 -0.66 32.91
N PRO A 215 -3.29 -1.47 33.41
CA PRO A 215 -2.69 -2.53 32.61
C PRO A 215 -3.71 -3.62 32.28
N ARG A 216 -4.83 -3.77 33.01
CA ARG A 216 -5.85 -4.83 32.80
C ARG A 216 -6.73 -4.60 31.59
N GLU A 217 -6.92 -3.36 31.18
CA GLU A 217 -7.53 -3.04 29.89
C GLU A 217 -6.56 -3.45 28.79
N VAL A 218 -6.85 -4.56 28.14
CA VAL A 218 -6.21 -4.97 26.89
C VAL A 218 -7.30 -4.99 25.82
N GLU A 219 -8.04 -3.89 25.73
CA GLU A 219 -8.70 -3.59 24.48
C GLU A 219 -7.61 -3.38 23.42
N ASN A 220 -7.93 -3.62 22.15
CA ASN A 220 -7.03 -3.54 21.00
C ASN A 220 -6.56 -2.09 20.77
N ALA A 221 -5.89 -1.52 21.76
CA ALA A 221 -5.33 -0.20 21.75
C ALA A 221 -4.11 -0.25 20.85
N THR A 222 -4.27 0.32 19.66
CA THR A 222 -3.15 0.64 18.79
C THR A 222 -2.51 1.88 19.38
N TRP A 223 -1.27 1.77 19.84
CA TRP A 223 -0.60 2.91 20.42
C TRP A 223 -0.07 3.82 19.32
N MET A 224 0.04 5.10 19.67
CA MET A 224 0.45 6.19 18.80
C MET A 224 1.67 5.82 17.96
N LEU A 225 1.55 6.03 16.66
CA LEU A 225 2.66 5.95 15.72
C LEU A 225 3.72 6.99 16.13
N THR A 226 4.99 6.60 16.13
CA THR A 226 6.11 7.55 16.26
C THR A 226 7.00 7.42 15.03
N VAL A 227 7.42 8.54 14.45
CA VAL A 227 8.24 8.54 13.23
C VAL A 227 9.64 9.04 13.53
N PHE A 228 10.63 8.28 13.07
CA PHE A 228 12.05 8.57 13.17
C PHE A 228 12.63 8.90 11.80
N HIS A 229 13.25 10.06 11.68
CA HIS A 229 14.04 10.47 10.53
C HIS A 229 15.51 10.13 10.76
N CYS A 230 16.05 9.20 9.98
CA CYS A 230 17.40 8.69 10.13
C CYS A 230 17.95 8.31 8.73
N PHE A 231 19.21 8.63 8.46
CA PHE A 231 19.87 8.40 7.16
C PHE A 231 19.13 8.99 5.93
N GLY A 232 18.37 10.08 6.10
CA GLY A 232 17.57 10.68 5.03
C GLY A 232 16.30 9.90 4.69
N GLN A 233 15.90 8.96 5.55
CA GLN A 233 14.73 8.12 5.40
C GLN A 233 13.85 8.18 6.65
N TYR A 234 12.59 7.76 6.54
CA TYR A 234 11.63 7.77 7.63
C TYR A 234 11.25 6.35 8.06
N PHE A 235 11.16 6.13 9.36
CA PHE A 235 10.83 4.85 9.98
C PHE A 235 9.72 5.04 11.00
N CYS A 236 8.71 4.19 10.93
CA CYS A 236 7.54 4.21 11.81
C CYS A 236 7.66 3.15 12.90
N LEU A 237 7.81 3.56 14.16
CA LEU A 237 7.69 2.67 15.31
C LEU A 237 6.21 2.47 15.63
N HIS A 238 5.82 1.21 15.68
CA HIS A 238 4.50 0.77 16.10
C HIS A 238 4.61 0.08 17.44
N PHE A 239 3.64 0.34 18.28
CA PHE A 239 3.40 -0.42 19.49
C PHE A 239 1.92 -0.70 19.59
N GLU A 240 1.56 -1.94 19.88
CA GLU A 240 0.16 -2.34 19.95
C GLU A 240 -0.03 -3.39 21.03
N ALA A 241 -1.21 -3.35 21.64
CA ALA A 241 -1.66 -4.40 22.54
C ALA A 241 -2.74 -5.20 21.83
N PHE A 242 -2.62 -6.53 21.83
CA PHE A 242 -3.62 -7.42 21.24
C PHE A 242 -3.65 -8.76 21.96
N GLN A 243 -4.63 -9.59 21.60
CA GLN A 243 -4.79 -10.91 22.15
C GLN A 243 -4.13 -11.97 21.26
N LEU A 244 -3.12 -12.66 21.79
CA LEU A 244 -2.54 -13.84 21.16
C LEU A 244 -3.20 -15.10 21.72
N GLY A 245 -4.22 -15.60 21.01
CA GLY A 245 -5.08 -16.67 21.50
C GLY A 245 -5.93 -16.19 22.69
N MET A 246 -5.61 -16.68 23.90
CA MET A 246 -6.24 -16.26 25.15
C MET A 246 -5.29 -15.45 26.06
N ALA A 247 -4.10 -15.08 25.57
CA ALA A 247 -3.12 -14.33 26.33
C ALA A 247 -2.95 -12.89 25.77
N PRO A 248 -3.05 -11.85 26.62
CA PRO A 248 -2.73 -10.49 26.20
C PRO A 248 -1.23 -10.31 26.01
N VAL A 249 -0.86 -9.71 24.88
CA VAL A 249 0.53 -9.41 24.51
C VAL A 249 0.66 -7.95 24.08
N TYR A 250 1.88 -7.43 24.24
CA TYR A 250 2.31 -6.18 23.62
C TYR A 250 3.27 -6.53 22.49
N MET A 251 3.21 -5.79 21.40
CA MET A 251 4.12 -5.97 20.28
C MET A 251 4.68 -4.64 19.84
N ALA A 252 5.99 -4.60 19.62
CA ALA A 252 6.70 -3.45 19.07
C ALA A 252 7.40 -3.86 17.78
N PHE A 253 7.28 -3.05 16.73
CA PHE A 253 7.99 -3.27 15.47
C PHE A 253 8.21 -1.97 14.72
N LEU A 254 9.20 -1.98 13.82
CA LEU A 254 9.57 -0.82 13.01
C LEU A 254 9.19 -1.08 11.54
N ARG A 255 8.55 -0.10 10.90
CA ARG A 255 8.29 -0.11 9.46
C ARG A 255 9.08 0.98 8.74
N PHE A 256 9.62 0.69 7.57
CA PHE A 256 10.29 1.62 6.68
C PHE A 256 9.28 2.35 5.78
N MET A 257 9.32 3.68 5.77
CA MET A 257 8.47 4.50 4.89
C MET A 257 9.05 4.55 3.46
N GLY A 258 8.81 3.48 2.71
CA GLY A 258 9.26 3.32 1.33
C GLY A 258 9.05 1.88 0.87
N ASP A 259 9.73 1.44 -0.19
CA ASP A 259 9.60 0.09 -0.75
C ASP A 259 10.44 -0.96 -0.03
N GLU A 260 10.10 -2.24 -0.23
CA GLU A 260 10.78 -3.38 0.41
C GLU A 260 12.25 -3.49 -0.01
N ASN A 261 12.57 -3.20 -1.27
CA ASN A 261 13.95 -3.26 -1.76
C ASN A 261 14.86 -2.26 -1.03
N ASP A 262 14.35 -1.05 -0.77
CA ASP A 262 15.10 -0.03 -0.05
C ASP A 262 15.20 -0.34 1.44
N ALA A 263 14.12 -0.91 2.01
CA ALA A 263 14.08 -1.33 3.41
C ALA A 263 15.18 -2.34 3.77
N ARG A 264 15.56 -3.22 2.82
CA ARG A 264 16.65 -4.21 2.98
C ARG A 264 18.04 -3.61 3.20
N ASN A 265 18.23 -2.33 2.91
CA ASN A 265 19.48 -1.63 3.20
C ASN A 265 19.60 -1.24 4.69
N TYR A 266 18.59 -1.52 5.50
CA TYR A 266 18.53 -1.14 6.90
C TYR A 266 18.22 -2.35 7.77
N SER A 267 18.70 -2.28 9.00
CA SER A 267 18.31 -3.18 10.08
C SER A 267 18.01 -2.36 11.32
N TYR A 268 17.23 -2.95 12.23
CA TYR A 268 16.88 -2.36 13.49
C TYR A 268 16.88 -3.39 14.60
N SER A 269 17.06 -2.92 15.83
CA SER A 269 16.82 -3.70 17.03
C SER A 269 15.89 -2.96 17.98
N LEU A 270 15.10 -3.73 18.73
CA LEU A 270 14.26 -3.27 19.83
C LEU A 270 14.61 -4.08 21.07
N GLU A 271 14.82 -3.40 22.18
CA GLU A 271 15.20 -3.99 23.46
C GLU A 271 14.25 -3.52 24.57
N VAL A 272 13.81 -4.48 25.38
CA VAL A 272 13.15 -4.23 26.69
C VAL A 272 13.88 -5.00 27.77
N GLY A 273 14.03 -4.42 28.96
CA GLY A 273 14.74 -5.09 30.03
C GLY A 273 14.69 -4.36 31.36
N ALA A 274 14.84 -5.12 32.45
CA ALA A 274 14.97 -4.66 33.82
C ALA A 274 15.60 -5.77 34.69
N ASN A 275 16.16 -5.41 35.85
CA ASN A 275 16.65 -6.36 36.85
C ASN A 275 17.60 -7.44 36.29
N GLY A 276 18.52 -7.04 35.40
CA GLY A 276 19.51 -7.93 34.80
C GLY A 276 18.97 -8.91 33.74
N ARG A 277 17.69 -8.78 33.34
CA ARG A 277 17.10 -9.54 32.23
C ARG A 277 16.67 -8.60 31.11
N LYS A 278 16.80 -9.07 29.87
CA LYS A 278 16.34 -8.34 28.68
C LYS A 278 15.85 -9.27 27.58
N MET A 279 14.97 -8.75 26.73
CA MET A 279 14.54 -9.33 25.47
C MET A 279 14.94 -8.40 24.35
N ILE A 280 15.48 -8.96 23.27
CA ILE A 280 15.91 -8.22 22.08
C ILE A 280 15.25 -8.86 20.86
N TRP A 281 14.73 -8.02 19.98
CA TRP A 281 14.31 -8.36 18.62
C TRP A 281 15.20 -7.61 17.65
N GLU A 282 15.64 -8.26 16.58
CA GLU A 282 16.45 -7.66 15.53
C GLU A 282 16.00 -8.16 14.15
N GLY A 283 16.02 -7.29 13.16
CA GLY A 283 15.72 -7.66 11.79
C GLY A 283 15.65 -6.47 10.83
N THR A 284 15.21 -6.74 9.61
CA THR A 284 14.96 -5.73 8.58
C THR A 284 13.59 -5.08 8.81
N PRO A 285 13.46 -3.74 8.78
CA PRO A 285 12.16 -3.09 8.92
C PRO A 285 11.26 -3.44 7.73
N ARG A 286 9.98 -3.74 7.99
CA ARG A 286 9.00 -4.01 6.92
C ARG A 286 8.63 -2.71 6.20
N SER A 287 8.42 -2.77 4.89
CA SER A 287 7.91 -1.62 4.14
C SER A 287 6.48 -1.25 4.57
N ILE A 288 6.12 0.05 4.55
CA ILE A 288 4.73 0.50 4.73
C ILE A 288 3.78 0.08 3.59
N ARG A 289 4.28 -0.58 2.53
CA ARG A 289 3.45 -1.32 1.58
C ARG A 289 2.64 -2.42 2.28
N ASP A 290 3.21 -2.99 3.34
CA ASP A 290 2.52 -3.92 4.23
C ASP A 290 1.82 -3.14 5.35
N SER A 291 0.53 -3.43 5.57
CA SER A 291 -0.23 -2.81 6.65
C SER A 291 0.30 -3.24 8.02
N HIS A 292 0.11 -2.41 9.06
CA HIS A 292 0.50 -2.78 10.42
C HIS A 292 -0.19 -4.08 10.87
N ARG A 293 -1.46 -4.29 10.47
CA ARG A 293 -2.22 -5.53 10.72
C ARG A 293 -1.53 -6.76 10.12
N LYS A 294 -0.97 -6.66 8.90
CA LYS A 294 -0.24 -7.77 8.27
C LYS A 294 1.01 -8.15 9.06
N VAL A 295 1.75 -7.15 9.56
CA VAL A 295 2.94 -7.38 10.40
C VAL A 295 2.54 -8.05 11.72
N ARG A 296 1.52 -7.49 12.40
CA ARG A 296 0.93 -8.04 13.63
C ARG A 296 0.52 -9.50 13.49
N ASP A 297 -0.31 -9.80 12.49
CA ASP A 297 -0.91 -11.12 12.29
C ASP A 297 0.14 -12.17 11.93
N SER A 298 1.29 -11.73 11.39
CA SER A 298 2.46 -12.57 11.14
C SER A 298 3.41 -12.72 12.34
N HIS A 299 3.17 -12.00 13.45
CA HIS A 299 3.99 -12.00 14.67
C HIS A 299 5.45 -11.57 14.43
N ASP A 300 5.66 -10.72 13.43
CA ASP A 300 6.98 -10.29 12.95
C ASP A 300 7.45 -9.02 13.67
N GLY A 301 7.86 -9.17 14.93
CA GLY A 301 8.23 -8.08 15.82
C GLY A 301 8.50 -8.52 17.26
N LEU A 302 8.89 -7.57 18.11
CA LEU A 302 9.16 -7.81 19.53
C LEU A 302 7.86 -8.05 20.28
N ILE A 303 7.49 -9.31 20.48
CA ILE A 303 6.32 -9.70 21.29
C ILE A 303 6.72 -9.86 22.75
N ILE A 304 5.98 -9.18 23.62
CA ILE A 304 6.20 -9.14 25.06
C ILE A 304 4.91 -9.58 25.74
N GLN A 305 4.94 -10.77 26.33
CA GLN A 305 3.83 -11.25 27.14
C GLN A 305 3.59 -10.30 28.31
N ARG A 306 2.32 -10.10 28.67
CA ARG A 306 1.91 -9.19 29.76
C ARG A 306 2.73 -9.35 31.05
N ASN A 307 2.99 -10.58 31.48
CA ASN A 307 3.75 -10.83 32.72
C ASN A 307 5.19 -10.33 32.63
N MET A 308 5.83 -10.46 31.46
CA MET A 308 7.16 -9.91 31.20
C MET A 308 7.13 -8.38 31.08
N ALA A 309 6.12 -7.82 30.43
CA ALA A 309 5.95 -6.37 30.32
C ALA A 309 5.80 -5.69 31.70
N LEU A 310 5.02 -6.30 32.61
CA LEU A 310 4.89 -5.84 33.99
C LEU A 310 6.18 -6.02 34.80
N PHE A 311 6.91 -7.13 34.59
CA PHE A 311 8.22 -7.33 35.22
C PHE A 311 9.23 -6.26 34.80
N PHE A 312 9.27 -5.91 33.51
CA PHE A 312 10.16 -4.87 32.98
C PHE A 312 9.74 -3.45 33.35
N SER A 313 8.50 -3.23 33.80
CA SER A 313 8.03 -1.91 34.24
C SER A 313 8.58 -1.47 35.60
N GLY A 314 9.16 -2.39 36.39
CA GLY A 314 9.86 -2.07 37.65
C GLY A 314 9.00 -1.53 38.81
N GLY A 315 7.68 -1.42 38.63
CA GLY A 315 6.73 -0.88 39.62
C GLY A 315 5.94 -1.93 40.41
N ASP A 316 4.89 -1.49 41.11
CA ASP A 316 3.99 -2.31 41.95
C ASP A 316 2.98 -3.17 41.15
N ARG A 317 3.18 -3.28 39.83
CA ARG A 317 2.33 -3.98 38.86
C ARG A 317 0.91 -3.39 38.72
N LYS A 318 0.67 -2.17 39.23
CA LYS A 318 -0.62 -1.48 39.05
C LYS A 318 -0.68 -0.64 37.77
N GLU A 319 0.47 -0.28 37.21
CA GLU A 319 0.61 0.44 35.95
C GLU A 319 1.61 -0.27 35.02
N LEU A 320 1.49 -0.05 33.71
CA LEU A 320 2.51 -0.44 32.75
C LEU A 320 3.41 0.76 32.47
N LYS A 321 4.73 0.62 32.65
CA LYS A 321 5.74 1.64 32.33
C LYS A 321 6.87 0.96 31.55
N LEU A 322 6.56 0.56 30.32
CA LEU A 322 7.49 -0.21 29.51
C LEU A 322 8.41 0.72 28.74
N ARG A 323 9.72 0.53 28.89
CA ARG A 323 10.73 1.29 28.16
C ARG A 323 11.33 0.43 27.05
N VAL A 324 11.04 0.79 25.80
CA VAL A 324 11.57 0.14 24.60
C VAL A 324 12.72 1.00 24.08
N THR A 325 13.93 0.46 24.09
CA THR A 325 15.08 1.11 23.45
C THR A 325 15.22 0.55 22.05
N GLY A 326 15.49 1.38 21.06
CA GLY A 326 15.70 0.93 19.70
C GLY A 326 16.88 1.58 19.02
N ARG A 327 17.41 0.88 18.03
CA ARG A 327 18.49 1.35 17.16
C ARG A 327 18.20 0.98 15.71
N ILE A 328 18.56 1.85 14.79
CA ILE A 328 18.50 1.67 13.34
C ILE A 328 19.92 1.82 12.79
N TRP A 329 20.32 0.96 11.86
CA TRP A 329 21.59 1.08 11.14
C TRP A 329 21.44 0.68 9.68
N LYS A 330 22.41 1.10 8.86
CA LYS A 330 22.55 0.62 7.48
C LYS A 330 23.31 -0.70 7.46
N GLU A 331 22.83 -1.65 6.69
CA GLU A 331 23.58 -2.85 6.37
C GLU A 331 24.74 -2.49 5.43
N GLN A 332 25.93 -3.03 5.71
CA GLN A 332 27.06 -2.88 4.79
C GLN A 332 26.80 -3.81 3.60
N GLN A 333 26.74 -3.25 2.38
CA GLN A 333 26.72 -4.08 1.18
C GLN A 333 28.05 -4.82 1.07
N ASN A 334 28.07 -6.11 1.42
CA ASN A 334 29.22 -6.97 1.20
C ASN A 334 29.37 -7.17 -0.32
N PRO A 335 30.47 -6.72 -0.95
CA PRO A 335 30.67 -6.88 -2.39
C PRO A 335 30.89 -8.34 -2.83
N ASP A 336 31.08 -9.28 -1.90
CA ASP A 336 31.47 -10.67 -2.20
C ASP A 336 30.32 -11.67 -2.37
N SER A 337 29.05 -11.26 -2.28
CA SER A 337 27.92 -12.19 -2.47
C SER A 337 27.61 -12.52 -3.95
N GLY A 338 28.44 -12.07 -4.90
CA GLY A 338 28.23 -12.22 -6.34
C GLY A 338 29.02 -13.34 -7.05
N ALA A 339 29.82 -14.15 -6.36
CA ALA A 339 30.57 -15.24 -7.00
C ALA A 339 29.82 -16.57 -6.93
N CYS A 340 28.82 -16.77 -7.79
CA CYS A 340 28.34 -18.11 -8.10
C CYS A 340 29.47 -18.88 -8.81
N ILE A 341 30.06 -19.83 -8.11
CA ILE A 341 30.97 -20.83 -8.68
C ILE A 341 30.19 -21.61 -9.76
N PRO A 342 30.60 -21.62 -11.04
CA PRO A 342 30.00 -22.52 -12.01
C PRO A 342 30.41 -23.94 -11.65
N ASN A 343 29.43 -24.79 -11.37
CA ASN A 343 29.62 -26.23 -11.19
C ASN A 343 30.27 -26.82 -12.44
N LEU A 344 31.56 -27.11 -12.36
CA LEU A 344 32.21 -28.10 -13.20
C LEU A 344 31.98 -29.48 -12.57
N PHE A 345 31.12 -30.28 -13.18
CA PHE A 345 31.24 -31.73 -13.13
C PHE A 345 31.31 -32.24 -14.57
N SER A 346 32.45 -32.87 -14.88
CA SER A 346 32.71 -33.72 -16.04
C SER A 346 32.04 -35.08 -15.87
#